data_AF-A0A7Y6Z2P1-F1
#
_entry.id   AF-A0A7Y6Z2P1-F1
#
_cell.length_a   1.000
_cell.length_b   1.000
_cell.length_c   1.000
_cell.angle_alpha   90.00
_cell.angle_beta   90.00
_cell.angle_gamma   90.00
#
_symmetry.space_group_name_H-M   'P 1'
#
loop_
_entity.id
_entity.type
_entity.pdbx_description
1 polymer ?
#
loop_
_entity_poly.entity_id
_entity_poly.type
_entity_poly.pdbx_seq_one_letter_code
_entity_poly.pdbx_strand_id
1 'polypeptide(L)'
;MFSAPLENAVASVEVGLVTDGFIGLLLLVFLLACVWKVLNKHHAFTQYAPTLLTTLGILGTFFGIVAGLLAFDVKDIDGSIEGLLSGMKTAFITSLAGMFLSIVYKVLVSVGILSVAENDTIDEDQIGAAELYSVMQEQRDGINALNQAIGGGDESSLTGQIKLLRSDVNDAEKQSRREFVEFQDKLWIKLQDFADMLSKSATEAVIDALRQVIADFNNNLTEQFGDNFKELNKAVEKLVEWQENYKGQVDEMTQQYAQGVTAITETQAAIASIQEHTTQIPESMSRLGDVMSVNQHQIDELGRHLDAFKDIRDKAVEAVPQLREQIGLTVESVDGASKLLVEGIAKASETLQTSISQSAIEFQESAFSVNQSLIGASDTIQKNAEETSVSLKDLSEDLNNSFRNLVADMNEQNKSISDALRESGKAVVDEASRSRESFEAGLESMRNQLANSLQQMAEQQASQVQGLIAGLKESMEQALRKSTESVEGSVEILDEAMQIEINRAMEQMGKALTSITGKFTEDYQSLVNQMEQVLRTRVA
;
A
#
# COMPACT_ATOMS: atom_id res chain seq x y z
N MET A 1 -68.91 -40.80 16.14
CA MET A 1 -69.28 -39.38 15.88
C MET A 1 -68.71 -38.84 14.56
N PHE A 2 -67.66 -39.44 13.97
CA PHE A 2 -67.08 -39.00 12.69
C PHE A 2 -67.69 -39.65 11.43
N SER A 3 -68.45 -40.74 11.54
CA SER A 3 -69.04 -41.44 10.38
C SER A 3 -70.30 -40.77 9.84
N ALA A 4 -71.17 -40.27 10.71
CA ALA A 4 -72.45 -39.64 10.34
C ALA A 4 -72.34 -38.48 9.31
N PRO A 5 -71.40 -37.52 9.42
CA PRO A 5 -71.26 -36.47 8.41
C PRO A 5 -70.74 -37.01 7.07
N LEU A 6 -69.87 -38.04 7.09
CA LEU A 6 -69.35 -38.67 5.88
C LEU A 6 -70.45 -39.46 5.16
N GLU A 7 -71.25 -40.23 5.90
CA GLU A 7 -72.37 -41.01 5.37
C GLU A 7 -73.43 -40.09 4.74
N ASN A 8 -73.78 -38.97 5.38
CA ASN A 8 -74.72 -37.99 4.81
C ASN A 8 -74.15 -37.28 3.56
N ALA A 9 -72.85 -37.03 3.53
CA ALA A 9 -72.18 -36.45 2.37
C ALA A 9 -72.11 -37.42 1.17
N VAL A 10 -72.05 -38.72 1.42
CA VAL A 10 -72.03 -39.75 0.35
C VAL A 10 -73.45 -40.12 -0.10
N ALA A 11 -74.41 -40.20 0.82
CA ALA A 11 -75.79 -40.63 0.53
C ALA A 11 -76.60 -39.61 -0.29
N SER A 12 -76.20 -38.34 -0.31
CA SER A 12 -76.91 -37.26 -1.01
C SER A 12 -76.46 -37.04 -2.46
N VAL A 13 -75.44 -37.78 -2.93
CA VAL A 13 -74.81 -37.54 -4.23
C VAL A 13 -75.21 -38.63 -5.23
N GLU A 14 -75.67 -38.20 -6.41
CA GLU A 14 -75.95 -39.10 -7.51
C GLU A 14 -74.66 -39.78 -7.99
N VAL A 15 -74.66 -41.11 -8.03
CA VAL A 15 -73.48 -41.95 -8.32
C VAL A 15 -72.82 -41.61 -9.65
N GLY A 16 -73.60 -41.16 -10.65
CA GLY A 16 -73.09 -40.70 -11.94
C GLY A 16 -72.17 -39.48 -11.82
N LEU A 17 -72.59 -38.45 -11.08
CA LEU A 17 -71.83 -37.20 -10.90
C LEU A 17 -70.50 -37.43 -10.19
N VAL A 18 -70.45 -38.39 -9.26
CA VAL A 18 -69.22 -38.79 -8.58
C VAL A 18 -68.22 -39.40 -9.56
N THR A 19 -68.70 -40.24 -10.46
CA THR A 19 -67.87 -40.90 -11.48
C THR A 19 -67.19 -39.85 -12.35
N ASP A 20 -67.98 -38.90 -12.86
CA ASP A 20 -67.49 -37.82 -13.71
C ASP A 20 -66.53 -36.89 -12.96
N GLY A 21 -66.79 -36.63 -11.68
CA GLY A 21 -65.88 -35.88 -10.81
C GLY A 21 -64.50 -36.52 -10.65
N PHE A 22 -64.45 -37.83 -10.37
CA PHE A 22 -63.18 -38.56 -10.25
C PHE A 22 -62.45 -38.66 -11.59
N ILE A 23 -63.15 -38.91 -12.69
CA ILE A 23 -62.55 -38.94 -14.03
C ILE A 23 -61.99 -37.56 -14.41
N GLY A 24 -62.75 -36.49 -14.15
CA GLY A 24 -62.29 -35.11 -14.38
C GLY A 24 -61.03 -34.78 -13.57
N LEU A 25 -60.98 -35.20 -12.30
CA LEU A 25 -59.80 -35.02 -11.45
C LEU A 25 -58.58 -35.82 -11.96
N LEU A 26 -58.78 -37.07 -12.39
CA LEU A 26 -57.74 -37.89 -12.99
C LEU A 26 -57.18 -37.27 -14.27
N LEU A 27 -58.04 -36.76 -15.15
CA LEU A 27 -57.62 -36.08 -16.38
C LEU A 27 -56.87 -34.77 -16.09
N LEU A 28 -57.32 -34.00 -15.09
CA LEU A 28 -56.64 -32.78 -14.68
C LEU A 28 -55.23 -33.06 -14.15
N VAL A 29 -55.08 -34.06 -13.28
CA VAL A 29 -53.76 -34.49 -12.76
C VAL A 29 -52.87 -34.98 -13.89
N PHE A 30 -53.41 -35.76 -14.83
CA PHE A 30 -52.67 -36.24 -16.00
C PHE A 30 -52.19 -35.10 -16.89
N LEU A 31 -53.06 -34.14 -17.23
CA LEU A 31 -52.72 -32.99 -18.06
C LEU A 31 -51.67 -32.10 -17.38
N LEU A 32 -51.82 -31.80 -16.08
CA LEU A 32 -50.82 -31.05 -15.32
C LEU A 32 -49.48 -31.76 -15.31
N ALA A 33 -49.46 -33.08 -15.09
CA ALA A 33 -48.24 -33.88 -15.10
C ALA A 33 -47.56 -33.88 -16.47
N CYS A 34 -48.32 -33.91 -17.58
CA CYS A 34 -47.78 -33.79 -18.93
C CYS A 34 -47.22 -32.39 -19.19
N VAL A 35 -47.98 -31.33 -18.88
CA VAL A 35 -47.56 -29.94 -19.12
C VAL A 35 -46.33 -29.59 -18.29
N TRP A 36 -46.29 -29.93 -17.00
CA TRP A 36 -45.13 -29.66 -16.16
C TRP A 36 -43.89 -30.48 -16.56
N LYS A 37 -44.08 -31.70 -17.08
CA LYS A 37 -42.97 -32.49 -17.61
C LYS A 37 -42.39 -31.88 -18.89
N VAL A 38 -43.24 -31.39 -19.80
CA VAL A 38 -42.79 -30.68 -21.01
C VAL A 38 -42.15 -29.33 -20.69
N LEU A 39 -42.64 -28.62 -19.68
CA LEU A 39 -42.08 -27.34 -19.22
C LEU A 39 -40.85 -27.49 -18.30
N ASN A 40 -40.38 -28.72 -18.04
CA ASN A 40 -39.28 -29.06 -17.12
C ASN A 40 -39.40 -28.43 -15.71
N LYS A 41 -40.62 -28.45 -15.14
CA LYS A 41 -40.91 -27.89 -13.80
C LYS A 41 -41.52 -28.95 -12.88
N HIS A 42 -41.34 -28.77 -11.57
CA HIS A 42 -41.92 -29.64 -10.52
C HIS A 42 -41.58 -31.13 -10.69
N HIS A 43 -40.28 -31.45 -10.82
CA HIS A 43 -39.75 -32.81 -11.01
C HIS A 43 -40.36 -33.85 -10.05
N ALA A 44 -40.38 -33.57 -8.74
CA ALA A 44 -40.96 -34.45 -7.74
C ALA A 44 -42.45 -34.79 -8.01
N PHE A 45 -43.26 -33.82 -8.47
CA PHE A 45 -44.66 -34.08 -8.82
C PHE A 45 -44.78 -34.94 -10.07
N THR A 46 -44.01 -34.63 -11.12
CA THR A 46 -44.05 -35.38 -12.39
C THR A 46 -43.60 -36.85 -12.22
N GLN A 47 -42.61 -37.11 -11.36
CA GLN A 47 -42.19 -38.48 -11.02
C GLN A 47 -43.27 -39.23 -10.22
N TYR A 48 -43.95 -38.55 -9.29
CA TYR A 48 -45.00 -39.16 -8.45
C TYR A 48 -46.37 -39.29 -9.15
N ALA A 49 -46.61 -38.51 -10.21
CA ALA A 49 -47.89 -38.45 -10.93
C ALA A 49 -48.50 -39.81 -11.31
N PRO A 50 -47.77 -40.78 -11.91
CA PRO A 50 -48.35 -42.09 -12.23
C PRO A 50 -48.83 -42.86 -10.99
N THR A 51 -48.14 -42.75 -9.86
CA THR A 51 -48.56 -43.36 -8.58
C THR A 51 -49.79 -42.65 -8.01
N LEU A 52 -49.84 -41.32 -8.14
CA LEU A 52 -50.98 -40.52 -7.73
C LEU A 52 -52.24 -40.87 -8.55
N LEU A 53 -52.12 -41.00 -9.88
CA LEU A 53 -53.21 -41.40 -10.78
C LEU A 53 -53.79 -42.78 -10.42
N THR A 54 -52.93 -43.76 -10.12
CA THR A 54 -53.39 -45.08 -9.67
C THR A 54 -54.06 -45.02 -8.31
N THR A 55 -53.49 -44.29 -7.36
CA THR A 55 -54.02 -44.18 -5.99
C THR A 55 -55.37 -43.47 -5.98
N LEU A 56 -55.52 -42.43 -6.81
CA LEU A 56 -56.77 -41.68 -6.94
C LEU A 56 -57.86 -42.50 -7.65
N GLY A 57 -57.48 -43.36 -8.61
CA GLY A 57 -58.39 -44.37 -9.18
C GLY A 57 -58.85 -45.41 -8.15
N ILE A 58 -57.95 -45.89 -7.30
CA ILE A 58 -58.29 -46.79 -6.17
C ILE A 58 -59.23 -46.08 -5.18
N LEU A 59 -58.99 -44.81 -4.87
CA LEU A 59 -59.86 -44.02 -4.00
C LEU A 59 -61.28 -43.91 -4.57
N GLY A 60 -61.41 -43.63 -5.87
CA GLY A 60 -62.72 -43.62 -6.56
C GLY A 60 -63.42 -44.98 -6.50
N THR A 61 -62.65 -46.07 -6.54
CA THR A 61 -63.18 -47.45 -6.40
C THR A 61 -63.85 -47.63 -5.03
N PHE A 62 -63.13 -47.28 -3.97
CA PHE A 62 -63.67 -47.39 -2.61
C PHE A 62 -64.89 -46.50 -2.41
N PHE A 63 -64.87 -45.27 -2.94
CA PHE A 63 -66.01 -44.37 -2.85
C PHE A 63 -67.24 -44.94 -3.56
N GLY A 64 -67.09 -45.48 -4.77
CA GLY A 64 -68.20 -46.07 -5.53
C GLY A 64 -68.83 -47.28 -4.82
N ILE A 65 -68.01 -48.14 -4.19
CA ILE A 65 -68.51 -49.27 -3.39
C ILE A 65 -69.29 -48.77 -2.17
N VAL A 66 -68.78 -47.78 -1.44
CA VAL A 66 -69.46 -47.22 -0.25
C VAL A 66 -70.78 -46.57 -0.65
N ALA A 67 -70.81 -45.79 -1.73
CA ALA A 67 -72.04 -45.18 -2.24
C ALA A 67 -73.08 -46.24 -2.64
N GLY A 68 -72.64 -47.33 -3.30
CA GLY A 68 -73.53 -48.44 -3.65
C GLY A 68 -74.08 -49.19 -2.43
N LEU A 69 -73.26 -49.37 -1.37
CA LEU A 69 -73.69 -50.01 -0.12
C LEU A 69 -74.63 -49.13 0.71
N LEU A 70 -74.45 -47.81 0.71
CA LEU A 70 -75.35 -46.87 1.41
C LEU A 70 -76.72 -46.79 0.72
N ALA A 71 -76.78 -46.97 -0.59
CA ALA A 71 -78.03 -47.07 -1.34
C ALA A 71 -78.73 -48.43 -1.18
N PHE A 72 -78.13 -49.39 -0.48
CA PHE A 72 -78.67 -50.75 -0.33
C PHE A 72 -79.59 -50.87 0.89
N ASP A 73 -80.90 -50.98 0.66
CA ASP A 73 -81.87 -51.29 1.71
C ASP A 73 -82.14 -52.81 1.77
N VAL A 74 -81.86 -53.41 2.92
CA VAL A 74 -82.07 -54.83 3.21
C VAL A 74 -83.56 -55.22 3.14
N LYS A 75 -84.47 -54.25 3.25
CA LYS A 75 -85.92 -54.47 3.18
C LYS A 75 -86.47 -54.46 1.75
N ASP A 76 -85.75 -53.87 0.80
CA ASP A 76 -86.12 -53.84 -0.63
C ASP A 76 -84.90 -54.22 -1.48
N ILE A 77 -84.59 -55.51 -1.47
CA ILE A 77 -83.42 -56.05 -2.17
C ILE A 77 -83.54 -55.84 -3.68
N ASP A 78 -84.73 -56.05 -4.26
CA ASP A 78 -84.94 -55.97 -5.71
C ASP A 78 -84.75 -54.53 -6.23
N GLY A 79 -85.25 -53.51 -5.50
CA GLY A 79 -85.01 -52.10 -5.83
C GLY A 79 -83.58 -51.62 -5.55
N SER A 80 -82.94 -52.19 -4.51
CA SER A 80 -81.60 -51.79 -4.05
C SER A 80 -80.46 -52.35 -4.90
N ILE A 81 -80.70 -53.45 -5.63
CA ILE A 81 -79.69 -54.07 -6.51
C ILE A 81 -79.25 -53.10 -7.63
N GLU A 82 -80.17 -52.29 -8.17
CA GLU A 82 -79.85 -51.33 -9.24
C GLU A 82 -78.89 -50.23 -8.75
N GLY A 83 -79.13 -49.68 -7.56
CA GLY A 83 -78.24 -48.70 -6.93
C GLY A 83 -76.86 -49.28 -6.59
N LEU A 84 -76.82 -50.50 -6.06
CA LEU A 84 -75.57 -51.20 -5.75
C LEU A 84 -74.75 -51.50 -7.01
N LEU A 85 -75.39 -51.99 -8.08
CA LEU A 85 -74.75 -52.24 -9.37
C LEU A 85 -74.22 -50.96 -10.01
N SER A 86 -74.95 -49.84 -9.87
CA SER A 86 -74.52 -48.53 -10.33
C SER A 86 -73.26 -48.06 -9.59
N GLY A 87 -73.24 -48.15 -8.26
CA GLY A 87 -72.06 -47.81 -7.43
C GLY A 87 -70.84 -48.68 -7.75
N MET A 88 -71.07 -49.98 -7.98
CA MET A 88 -70.01 -50.91 -8.40
C MET A 88 -69.47 -50.59 -9.79
N LYS A 89 -70.33 -50.20 -10.75
CA LYS A 89 -69.91 -49.78 -12.09
C LYS A 89 -69.01 -48.54 -12.03
N THR A 90 -69.38 -47.54 -11.23
CA THR A 90 -68.56 -46.36 -10.96
C THR A 90 -67.20 -46.72 -10.36
N ALA A 91 -67.20 -47.65 -9.41
CA ALA A 91 -65.98 -48.10 -8.77
C ALA A 91 -64.99 -48.71 -9.77
N PHE A 92 -65.47 -49.58 -10.66
CA PHE A 92 -64.62 -50.19 -11.68
C PHE A 92 -64.11 -49.19 -12.73
N ILE A 93 -64.96 -48.26 -13.20
CA ILE A 93 -64.58 -47.31 -14.25
C ILE A 93 -63.50 -46.34 -13.75
N THR A 94 -63.62 -45.83 -12.53
CA THR A 94 -62.63 -44.89 -11.95
C THR A 94 -61.27 -45.56 -11.73
N SER A 95 -61.25 -46.82 -11.29
CA SER A 95 -60.03 -47.63 -11.16
C SER A 95 -59.34 -47.85 -12.51
N LEU A 96 -60.13 -48.26 -13.51
CA LEU A 96 -59.64 -48.55 -14.85
C LEU A 96 -59.05 -47.29 -15.50
N ALA A 97 -59.73 -46.14 -15.35
CA ALA A 97 -59.23 -44.86 -15.84
C ALA A 97 -57.91 -44.45 -15.19
N GLY A 98 -57.79 -44.59 -13.85
CA GLY A 98 -56.56 -44.24 -13.12
C GLY A 98 -55.37 -45.11 -13.53
N MET A 99 -55.57 -46.42 -13.66
CA MET A 99 -54.53 -47.34 -14.15
C MET A 99 -54.16 -47.05 -15.61
N PHE A 100 -55.16 -46.83 -16.48
CA PHE A 100 -54.92 -46.54 -17.89
C PHE A 100 -54.11 -45.26 -18.07
N LEU A 101 -54.51 -44.15 -17.45
CA LEU A 101 -53.78 -42.88 -17.54
C LEU A 101 -52.37 -42.97 -16.94
N SER A 102 -52.17 -43.74 -15.88
CA SER A 102 -50.84 -43.99 -15.30
C SER A 102 -49.92 -44.74 -16.28
N ILE A 103 -50.43 -45.77 -16.95
CA ILE A 103 -49.69 -46.53 -17.97
C ILE A 103 -49.34 -45.62 -19.15
N VAL A 104 -50.33 -44.88 -19.67
CA VAL A 104 -50.13 -43.93 -20.77
C VAL A 104 -49.05 -42.90 -20.41
N TYR A 105 -49.10 -42.32 -19.21
CA TYR A 105 -48.09 -41.36 -18.77
C TYR A 105 -46.68 -41.96 -18.74
N LYS A 106 -46.51 -43.15 -18.15
CA LYS A 106 -45.22 -43.85 -18.10
C LYS A 106 -44.66 -44.15 -19.49
N VAL A 107 -45.50 -44.57 -20.42
CA VAL A 107 -45.09 -44.84 -21.80
C VAL A 107 -44.65 -43.56 -22.50
N LEU A 108 -45.41 -42.46 -22.37
CA LEU A 108 -45.06 -41.18 -23.00
C LEU A 108 -43.73 -40.61 -22.48
N VAL A 109 -43.44 -40.77 -21.18
CA VAL A 109 -42.15 -40.38 -20.59
C VAL A 109 -41.03 -41.31 -21.06
N SER A 110 -41.24 -42.64 -21.01
CA SER A 110 -40.21 -43.62 -21.36
C SER A 110 -39.82 -43.62 -22.84
N VAL A 111 -40.74 -43.29 -23.75
CA VAL A 111 -40.47 -43.19 -25.20
C VAL A 111 -39.83 -41.82 -25.54
N GLY A 112 -39.74 -40.91 -24.58
CA GLY A 112 -39.12 -39.60 -24.75
C GLY A 112 -39.97 -38.59 -25.52
N ILE A 113 -41.28 -38.85 -25.69
CA ILE A 113 -42.21 -37.91 -26.35
C ILE A 113 -42.44 -36.67 -25.47
N LEU A 114 -42.38 -36.84 -24.15
CA LEU A 114 -42.54 -35.75 -23.17
C LEU A 114 -41.19 -35.20 -22.64
N SER A 115 -40.05 -35.74 -23.06
CA SER A 115 -38.73 -35.24 -22.67
C SER A 115 -38.20 -34.25 -23.70
N VAL A 116 -37.96 -33.01 -23.28
CA VAL A 116 -37.20 -32.02 -24.06
C VAL A 116 -35.71 -32.38 -23.95
N ALA A 117 -34.98 -32.36 -25.06
CA ALA A 117 -33.54 -32.60 -25.09
C ALA A 117 -32.82 -31.64 -24.14
N GLU A 118 -32.19 -32.18 -23.10
CA GLU A 118 -31.65 -31.42 -21.99
C GLU A 118 -30.18 -31.04 -22.23
N ASN A 119 -29.89 -29.75 -22.01
CA ASN A 119 -28.55 -29.23 -21.79
C ASN A 119 -28.28 -29.24 -20.28
N ASP A 120 -27.24 -29.97 -19.86
CA ASP A 120 -26.35 -29.67 -18.72
C ASP A 120 -26.92 -29.44 -17.31
N THR A 121 -27.98 -30.15 -16.90
CA THR A 121 -28.27 -30.31 -15.47
C THR A 121 -28.47 -31.77 -15.11
N ILE A 122 -27.48 -32.35 -14.44
CA ILE A 122 -27.49 -33.71 -13.90
C ILE A 122 -28.59 -33.79 -12.82
N ASP A 123 -29.57 -34.69 -13.02
CA ASP A 123 -30.66 -34.97 -12.08
C ASP A 123 -30.10 -35.70 -10.85
N GLU A 124 -29.95 -35.00 -9.73
CA GLU A 124 -29.36 -35.51 -8.47
C GLU A 124 -30.07 -36.77 -7.92
N ASP A 125 -31.32 -37.03 -8.34
CA ASP A 125 -32.13 -38.13 -7.83
C ASP A 125 -32.15 -39.38 -8.75
N GLN A 126 -31.42 -39.39 -9.88
CA GLN A 126 -31.28 -40.55 -10.77
C GLN A 126 -29.83 -40.93 -11.10
N ILE A 127 -28.93 -40.92 -10.11
CA ILE A 127 -27.57 -41.47 -10.31
C ILE A 127 -27.65 -43.01 -10.46
N GLY A 128 -27.66 -43.48 -11.70
CA GLY A 128 -27.56 -44.90 -12.04
C GLY A 128 -26.10 -45.40 -11.99
N ALA A 129 -25.90 -46.72 -11.84
CA ALA A 129 -24.57 -47.33 -11.83
C ALA A 129 -23.75 -47.07 -13.11
N ALA A 130 -24.41 -46.83 -14.24
CA ALA A 130 -23.76 -46.50 -15.51
C ALA A 130 -23.16 -45.07 -15.51
N GLU A 131 -23.79 -44.12 -14.83
CA GLU A 131 -23.35 -42.73 -14.77
C GLU A 131 -22.24 -42.54 -13.72
N LEU A 132 -22.28 -43.31 -12.63
CA LEU A 132 -21.11 -43.45 -11.75
C LEU A 132 -19.92 -44.05 -12.50
N TYR A 133 -20.15 -45.04 -13.36
CA TYR A 133 -19.06 -45.64 -14.15
C TYR A 133 -18.43 -44.64 -15.12
N SER A 134 -19.23 -43.79 -15.79
CA SER A 134 -18.70 -42.75 -16.68
C SER A 134 -17.92 -41.69 -15.92
N VAL A 135 -18.43 -41.22 -14.77
CA VAL A 135 -17.71 -40.26 -13.92
C VAL A 135 -16.40 -40.86 -13.38
N MET A 136 -16.40 -42.14 -13.00
CA MET A 136 -15.16 -42.82 -12.58
C MET A 136 -14.18 -42.99 -13.74
N GLN A 137 -14.65 -43.14 -14.97
CA GLN A 137 -13.81 -43.21 -16.16
C GLN A 137 -13.19 -41.84 -16.48
N GLU A 138 -13.97 -40.77 -16.45
CA GLU A 138 -13.46 -39.40 -16.58
C GLU A 138 -12.45 -39.05 -15.47
N GLN A 139 -12.73 -39.47 -14.23
CA GLN A 139 -11.81 -39.28 -13.12
C GLN A 139 -10.49 -40.05 -13.34
N ARG A 140 -10.55 -41.28 -13.84
CA ARG A 140 -9.36 -42.06 -14.20
C ARG A 140 -8.53 -41.35 -15.27
N ASP A 141 -9.19 -40.78 -16.28
CA ASP A 141 -8.52 -40.07 -17.36
C ASP A 141 -7.90 -38.75 -16.87
N GLY A 142 -8.58 -38.03 -15.98
CA GLY A 142 -8.04 -36.86 -15.28
C GLY A 142 -6.81 -37.20 -14.42
N ILE A 143 -6.83 -38.34 -13.72
CA ILE A 143 -5.68 -38.82 -12.94
C ILE A 143 -4.51 -39.20 -13.85
N ASN A 144 -4.78 -39.82 -15.00
CA ASN A 144 -3.74 -40.15 -15.98
C ASN A 144 -3.11 -38.89 -16.57
N ALA A 145 -3.90 -37.87 -16.90
CA ALA A 145 -3.41 -36.58 -17.37
C ALA A 145 -2.56 -35.87 -16.29
N LEU A 146 -2.99 -35.92 -15.03
CA LEU A 146 -2.21 -35.40 -13.91
C LEU A 146 -0.88 -36.14 -13.74
N ASN A 147 -0.90 -37.47 -13.84
CA ASN A 147 0.32 -38.28 -13.76
C ASN A 147 1.29 -37.93 -14.91
N GLN A 148 0.79 -37.68 -16.11
CA GLN A 148 1.60 -37.23 -17.24
C GLN A 148 2.16 -35.81 -17.04
N ALA A 149 1.39 -34.91 -16.45
CA ALA A 149 1.85 -33.56 -16.11
C ALA A 149 2.91 -33.53 -14.99
N ILE A 150 2.88 -34.50 -14.06
CA ILE A 150 3.84 -34.57 -12.96
C ILE A 150 5.08 -35.39 -13.35
N GLY A 151 4.88 -36.60 -13.87
CA GLY A 151 5.91 -37.61 -14.11
C GLY A 151 6.30 -37.82 -15.58
N GLY A 152 5.73 -37.06 -16.51
CA GLY A 152 6.14 -37.09 -17.92
C GLY A 152 7.63 -36.79 -18.09
N GLY A 153 8.27 -37.38 -19.10
CA GLY A 153 9.67 -37.06 -19.43
C GLY A 153 9.84 -35.78 -20.25
N ASP A 154 8.74 -35.08 -20.51
CA ASP A 154 8.65 -33.91 -21.38
C ASP A 154 8.91 -32.61 -20.59
N GLU A 155 9.40 -31.57 -21.26
CA GLU A 155 9.81 -30.31 -20.60
C GLU A 155 8.63 -29.54 -19.97
N SER A 156 7.40 -29.83 -20.40
CA SER A 156 6.18 -29.28 -19.83
C SER A 156 5.75 -29.92 -18.51
N SER A 157 6.37 -31.05 -18.13
CA SER A 157 6.06 -31.72 -16.87
C SER A 157 6.83 -31.11 -15.69
N LEU A 158 6.32 -31.26 -14.47
CA LEU A 158 7.03 -30.79 -13.27
C LEU A 158 8.40 -31.46 -13.11
N THR A 159 8.51 -32.76 -13.40
CA THR A 159 9.79 -33.48 -13.37
C THR A 159 10.75 -32.95 -14.44
N GLY A 160 10.25 -32.63 -15.63
CA GLY A 160 11.00 -31.99 -16.71
C GLY A 160 11.54 -30.61 -16.29
N GLN A 161 10.69 -29.76 -15.71
CA GLN A 161 11.12 -28.44 -15.22
C GLN A 161 12.16 -28.54 -14.09
N ILE A 162 12.02 -29.51 -13.16
CA ILE A 162 13.02 -29.75 -12.11
C ILE A 162 14.37 -30.19 -12.73
N LYS A 163 14.34 -31.01 -13.78
CA LYS A 163 15.54 -31.42 -14.50
C LYS A 163 16.22 -30.25 -15.20
N LEU A 164 15.45 -29.36 -15.83
CA LEU A 164 15.96 -28.13 -16.44
C LEU A 164 16.56 -27.17 -15.40
N LEU A 165 15.85 -26.92 -14.30
CA LEU A 165 16.35 -26.14 -13.15
C LEU A 165 17.68 -26.69 -12.63
N ARG A 166 17.79 -28.02 -12.47
CA ARG A 166 19.05 -28.64 -12.05
C ARG A 166 20.16 -28.45 -13.08
N SER A 167 19.84 -28.46 -14.38
CA SER A 167 20.80 -28.16 -15.44
C SER A 167 21.28 -26.71 -15.36
N ASP A 168 20.36 -25.76 -15.22
CA ASP A 168 20.66 -24.33 -15.11
C ASP A 168 21.51 -24.04 -13.87
N VAL A 169 21.19 -24.66 -12.73
CA VAL A 169 21.98 -24.54 -11.48
C VAL A 169 23.39 -25.08 -11.67
N ASN A 170 23.55 -26.24 -12.33
CA ASN A 170 24.86 -26.80 -12.60
C ASN A 170 25.68 -25.95 -13.57
N ASP A 171 25.04 -25.34 -14.57
CA ASP A 171 25.73 -24.48 -15.53
C ASP A 171 26.08 -23.12 -14.91
N ALA A 172 25.23 -22.58 -14.04
CA ALA A 172 25.56 -21.41 -13.21
C ALA A 172 26.74 -21.70 -12.27
N GLU A 173 26.80 -22.89 -11.64
CA GLU A 173 27.94 -23.29 -10.81
C GLU A 173 29.23 -23.38 -11.63
N LYS A 174 29.19 -24.00 -12.83
CA LYS A 174 30.34 -24.06 -13.73
C LYS A 174 30.80 -22.67 -14.16
N GLN A 175 29.87 -21.76 -14.46
CA GLN A 175 30.20 -20.40 -14.85
C GLN A 175 30.83 -19.64 -13.68
N SER A 176 30.24 -19.69 -12.49
CA SER A 176 30.79 -19.08 -11.29
C SER A 176 32.20 -19.63 -10.97
N ARG A 177 32.40 -20.94 -11.13
CA ARG A 177 33.72 -21.57 -10.94
C ARG A 177 34.74 -21.11 -11.99
N ARG A 178 34.33 -20.90 -13.24
CA ARG A 178 35.20 -20.34 -14.30
C ARG A 178 35.58 -18.90 -14.00
N GLU A 179 34.62 -18.06 -13.64
CA GLU A 179 34.87 -16.66 -13.25
C GLU A 179 35.79 -16.57 -12.03
N PHE A 180 35.62 -17.45 -11.06
CA PHE A 180 36.50 -17.53 -9.89
C PHE A 180 37.93 -17.96 -10.25
N VAL A 181 38.10 -18.94 -11.14
CA VAL A 181 39.43 -19.34 -11.63
C VAL A 181 40.09 -18.21 -12.41
N GLU A 182 39.36 -17.53 -13.31
CA GLU A 182 39.89 -16.37 -14.03
C GLU A 182 40.26 -15.22 -13.10
N PHE A 183 39.48 -15.01 -12.04
CA PHE A 183 39.80 -14.04 -11.01
C PHE A 183 41.06 -14.43 -10.24
N GLN A 184 41.18 -15.68 -9.80
CA GLN A 184 42.38 -16.19 -9.13
C GLN A 184 43.62 -16.02 -10.01
N ASP A 185 43.53 -16.37 -11.29
CA ASP A 185 44.65 -16.24 -12.22
C ASP A 185 45.04 -14.76 -12.41
N LYS A 186 44.07 -13.86 -12.60
CA LYS A 186 44.34 -12.41 -12.66
C LYS A 186 44.95 -11.87 -11.36
N LEU A 187 44.46 -12.33 -10.22
CA LEU A 187 44.94 -11.89 -8.90
C LEU A 187 46.35 -12.42 -8.64
N TRP A 188 46.65 -13.67 -9.02
CA TRP A 188 47.99 -14.23 -8.97
C TRP A 188 48.95 -13.47 -9.86
N ILE A 189 48.57 -13.17 -11.12
CA ILE A 189 49.38 -12.34 -12.01
C ILE A 189 49.62 -10.96 -11.39
N LYS A 190 48.61 -10.33 -10.80
CA LYS A 190 48.76 -9.02 -10.14
C LYS A 190 49.62 -9.08 -8.87
N LEU A 191 49.55 -10.15 -8.10
CA LEU A 191 50.40 -10.38 -6.93
C LEU A 191 51.84 -10.69 -7.33
N GLN A 192 52.04 -11.44 -8.42
CA GLN A 192 53.36 -11.73 -8.98
C GLN A 192 53.99 -10.45 -9.57
N ASP A 193 53.22 -9.65 -10.33
CA ASP A 193 53.63 -8.32 -10.80
C ASP A 193 54.04 -7.44 -9.61
N PHE A 194 53.26 -7.47 -8.52
CA PHE A 194 53.56 -6.73 -7.30
C PHE A 194 54.80 -7.25 -6.58
N ALA A 195 55.01 -8.57 -6.52
CA ALA A 195 56.18 -9.20 -5.91
C ALA A 195 57.46 -8.94 -6.73
N ASP A 196 57.39 -9.00 -8.06
CA ASP A 196 58.50 -8.66 -8.96
C ASP A 196 58.82 -7.16 -8.88
N MET A 197 57.80 -6.30 -8.76
CA MET A 197 57.97 -4.88 -8.50
C MET A 197 58.62 -4.63 -7.13
N LEU A 198 58.21 -5.32 -6.07
CA LEU A 198 58.86 -5.22 -4.76
C LEU A 198 60.32 -5.70 -4.79
N SER A 199 60.60 -6.81 -5.46
CA SER A 199 61.93 -7.40 -5.49
C SER A 199 62.93 -6.63 -6.35
N LYS A 200 62.47 -5.94 -7.40
CA LYS A 200 63.34 -5.21 -8.35
C LYS A 200 63.37 -3.69 -8.11
N SER A 201 62.34 -3.13 -7.46
CA SER A 201 62.15 -1.68 -7.27
C SER A 201 62.57 -1.16 -5.89
N ALA A 202 62.75 -2.00 -4.88
CA ALA A 202 62.88 -1.51 -3.50
C ALA A 202 64.21 -0.81 -3.17
N THR A 203 65.27 -0.96 -3.97
CA THR A 203 66.60 -0.42 -3.60
C THR A 203 67.18 0.57 -4.60
N GLU A 204 67.07 0.34 -5.92
CA GLU A 204 67.54 1.31 -6.93
C GLU A 204 66.47 2.34 -7.30
N ALA A 205 65.23 1.90 -7.57
CA ALA A 205 64.16 2.82 -7.93
C ALA A 205 63.72 3.71 -6.75
N VAL A 206 63.96 3.32 -5.49
CA VAL A 206 63.68 4.18 -4.32
C VAL A 206 64.61 5.39 -4.27
N ILE A 207 65.90 5.25 -4.63
CA ILE A 207 66.83 6.38 -4.62
C ILE A 207 66.53 7.34 -5.78
N ASP A 208 66.26 6.82 -6.98
CA ASP A 208 65.89 7.66 -8.13
C ASP A 208 64.47 8.24 -8.02
N ALA A 209 63.50 7.49 -7.48
CA ALA A 209 62.16 8.01 -7.18
C ALA A 209 62.18 9.02 -6.05
N LEU A 210 63.02 8.89 -5.02
CA LEU A 210 63.17 9.96 -4.00
C LEU A 210 63.71 11.25 -4.62
N ARG A 211 64.66 11.16 -5.56
CA ARG A 211 65.16 12.34 -6.28
C ARG A 211 64.10 12.97 -7.18
N GLN A 212 63.38 12.16 -7.94
CA GLN A 212 62.31 12.59 -8.83
C GLN A 212 61.12 13.15 -8.03
N VAL A 213 60.73 12.50 -6.94
CA VAL A 213 59.65 12.96 -6.04
C VAL A 213 60.05 14.22 -5.30
N ILE A 214 61.30 14.41 -4.87
CA ILE A 214 61.71 15.69 -4.26
C ILE A 214 61.68 16.82 -5.30
N ALA A 215 62.04 16.56 -6.57
CA ALA A 215 61.94 17.54 -7.65
C ALA A 215 60.48 17.84 -8.05
N ASP A 216 59.65 16.81 -8.23
CA ASP A 216 58.22 16.91 -8.57
C ASP A 216 57.41 17.47 -7.40
N PHE A 217 57.78 17.17 -6.15
CA PHE A 217 57.20 17.76 -4.95
C PHE A 217 57.57 19.23 -4.85
N ASN A 218 58.82 19.64 -5.11
CA ASN A 218 59.17 21.07 -5.11
C ASN A 218 58.44 21.84 -6.23
N ASN A 219 58.30 21.25 -7.42
CA ASN A 219 57.56 21.85 -8.52
C ASN A 219 56.05 21.92 -8.24
N ASN A 220 55.41 20.83 -7.78
CA ASN A 220 53.97 20.82 -7.44
C ASN A 220 53.63 21.65 -6.19
N LEU A 221 54.52 21.73 -5.20
CA LEU A 221 54.30 22.56 -4.01
C LEU A 221 54.35 24.06 -4.36
N THR A 222 55.19 24.44 -5.34
CA THR A 222 55.26 25.82 -5.84
C THR A 222 54.08 26.16 -6.76
N GLU A 223 53.66 25.24 -7.64
CA GLU A 223 52.68 25.53 -8.71
C GLU A 223 51.23 25.15 -8.33
N GLN A 224 50.96 23.90 -7.94
CA GLN A 224 49.59 23.45 -7.63
C GLN A 224 49.14 23.76 -6.21
N PHE A 225 50.03 23.70 -5.22
CA PHE A 225 49.70 24.13 -3.86
C PHE A 225 49.76 25.66 -3.72
N GLY A 226 50.67 26.35 -4.43
CA GLY A 226 50.73 27.81 -4.42
C GLY A 226 49.43 28.47 -4.89
N ASP A 227 48.85 28.02 -6.01
CA ASP A 227 47.59 28.58 -6.51
C ASP A 227 46.37 28.12 -5.70
N ASN A 228 46.35 26.86 -5.21
CA ASN A 228 45.30 26.41 -4.29
C ASN A 228 45.34 27.15 -2.95
N PHE A 229 46.52 27.47 -2.41
CA PHE A 229 46.63 28.30 -1.20
C PHE A 229 46.25 29.76 -1.47
N LYS A 230 46.46 30.30 -2.68
CA LYS A 230 45.94 31.62 -3.05
C LYS A 230 44.42 31.63 -3.14
N GLU A 231 43.80 30.64 -3.77
CA GLU A 231 42.34 30.54 -3.85
C GLU A 231 41.71 30.24 -2.48
N LEU A 232 42.35 29.39 -1.67
CA LEU A 232 41.96 29.16 -0.29
C LEU A 232 42.10 30.45 0.53
N ASN A 233 43.19 31.21 0.38
CA ASN A 233 43.36 32.49 1.07
C ASN A 233 42.31 33.51 0.62
N LYS A 234 41.97 33.59 -0.67
CA LYS A 234 40.86 34.42 -1.17
C LYS A 234 39.51 33.98 -0.60
N ALA A 235 39.27 32.68 -0.47
CA ALA A 235 38.03 32.16 0.12
C ALA A 235 37.96 32.49 1.61
N VAL A 236 39.07 32.39 2.34
CA VAL A 236 39.19 32.80 3.75
C VAL A 236 39.04 34.30 3.90
N GLU A 237 39.63 35.12 3.04
CA GLU A 237 39.43 36.58 3.02
C GLU A 237 37.97 36.95 2.78
N LYS A 238 37.30 36.30 1.82
CA LYS A 238 35.86 36.49 1.61
C LYS A 238 35.01 36.07 2.81
N LEU A 239 35.43 35.04 3.54
CA LEU A 239 34.77 34.65 4.80
C LEU A 239 34.99 35.70 5.89
N VAL A 240 36.18 36.31 5.98
CA VAL A 240 36.46 37.39 6.92
C VAL A 240 35.69 38.66 6.54
N GLU A 241 35.63 39.03 5.26
CA GLU A 241 34.78 40.12 4.76
C GLU A 241 33.31 39.85 5.07
N TRP A 242 32.83 38.62 4.84
CA TRP A 242 31.48 38.22 5.20
C TRP A 242 31.23 38.32 6.71
N GLN A 243 32.20 37.91 7.55
CA GLN A 243 32.10 38.05 9.00
C GLN A 243 32.03 39.51 9.44
N GLU A 244 32.83 40.41 8.86
CA GLU A 244 32.80 41.84 9.20
C GLU A 244 31.49 42.49 8.73
N ASN A 245 31.02 42.14 7.54
CA ASN A 245 29.72 42.58 7.04
C ASN A 245 28.56 42.07 7.91
N TYR A 246 28.60 40.78 8.31
CA TYR A 246 27.60 40.19 9.19
C TYR A 246 27.59 40.84 10.56
N LYS A 247 28.77 41.12 11.14
CA LYS A 247 28.89 41.91 12.37
C LYS A 247 28.26 43.28 12.23
N GLY A 248 28.53 44.00 11.13
CA GLY A 248 27.89 45.28 10.82
C GLY A 248 26.35 45.17 10.73
N GLN A 249 25.85 44.12 10.08
CA GLN A 249 24.41 43.86 9.99
C GLN A 249 23.77 43.56 11.35
N VAL A 250 24.46 42.81 12.21
CA VAL A 250 24.00 42.52 13.58
C VAL A 250 24.00 43.80 14.44
N ASP A 251 24.99 44.67 14.29
CA ASP A 251 25.03 45.97 14.97
C ASP A 251 23.87 46.88 14.51
N GLU A 252 23.62 46.95 13.20
CA GLU A 252 22.49 47.72 12.65
C GLU A 252 21.15 47.16 13.12
N MET A 253 20.97 45.84 13.08
CA MET A 253 19.77 45.18 13.57
C MET A 253 19.57 45.45 15.08
N THR A 254 20.65 45.45 15.86
CA THR A 254 20.60 45.77 17.30
C THR A 254 20.16 47.21 17.52
N GLN A 255 20.67 48.16 16.72
CA GLN A 255 20.22 49.55 16.77
C GLN A 255 18.74 49.71 16.37
N GLN A 256 18.29 49.02 15.32
CA GLN A 256 16.89 49.04 14.90
C GLN A 256 15.96 48.43 15.97
N TYR A 257 16.38 47.34 16.63
CA TYR A 257 15.65 46.79 17.77
C TYR A 257 15.56 47.79 18.92
N ALA A 258 16.65 48.48 19.26
CA ALA A 258 16.64 49.52 20.29
C ALA A 258 15.69 50.68 19.94
N GLN A 259 15.67 51.10 18.67
CA GLN A 259 14.71 52.10 18.18
C GLN A 259 13.26 51.59 18.25
N GLY A 260 13.02 50.34 17.88
CA GLY A 260 11.70 49.71 18.01
C GLY A 260 11.20 49.66 19.45
N VAL A 261 12.07 49.32 20.41
CA VAL A 261 11.75 49.37 21.84
C VAL A 261 11.43 50.79 22.30
N THR A 262 12.18 51.79 21.86
CA THR A 262 11.89 53.21 22.14
C THR A 262 10.55 53.63 21.56
N ALA A 263 10.26 53.31 20.29
CA ALA A 263 9.00 53.63 19.65
C ALA A 263 7.79 52.98 20.35
N ILE A 264 7.94 51.74 20.83
CA ILE A 264 6.91 51.07 21.64
C ILE A 264 6.70 51.81 22.97
N THR A 265 7.78 52.26 23.61
CA THR A 265 7.71 53.02 24.87
C THR A 265 7.04 54.39 24.65
N GLU A 266 7.35 55.09 23.56
CA GLU A 266 6.70 56.34 23.17
C GLU A 266 5.22 56.12 22.83
N THR A 267 4.90 55.02 22.13
CA THR A 267 3.52 54.64 21.83
C THR A 267 2.75 54.35 23.11
N GLN A 268 3.35 53.66 24.08
CA GLN A 268 2.75 53.45 25.39
C GLN A 268 2.45 54.78 26.09
N ALA A 269 3.39 55.74 26.06
CA ALA A 269 3.18 57.06 26.64
C ALA A 269 2.06 57.84 25.92
N ALA A 270 2.01 57.79 24.58
CA ALA A 270 0.96 58.40 23.79
C ALA A 270 -0.42 57.78 24.10
N ILE A 271 -0.50 56.45 24.23
CA ILE A 271 -1.74 55.75 24.61
C ILE A 271 -2.18 56.15 26.02
N ALA A 272 -1.24 56.27 26.97
CA ALA A 272 -1.55 56.75 28.31
C ALA A 272 -2.10 58.19 28.30
N SER A 273 -1.53 59.08 27.47
CA SER A 273 -2.03 60.44 27.29
C SER A 273 -3.41 60.47 26.61
N ILE A 274 -3.64 59.63 25.61
CA ILE A 274 -4.97 59.47 24.99
C ILE A 274 -5.97 59.01 26.03
N GLN A 275 -5.63 58.03 26.87
CA GLN A 275 -6.49 57.56 27.95
C GLN A 275 -6.85 58.72 28.91
N GLU A 276 -5.86 59.50 29.33
CA GLU A 276 -6.06 60.68 30.19
C GLU A 276 -7.00 61.71 29.54
N HIS A 277 -6.74 62.13 28.30
CA HIS A 277 -7.62 63.08 27.60
C HIS A 277 -9.01 62.52 27.31
N THR A 278 -9.12 61.22 27.03
CA THR A 278 -10.41 60.57 26.77
C THR A 278 -11.27 60.55 28.04
N THR A 279 -10.68 60.46 29.24
CA THR A 279 -11.45 60.58 30.50
C THR A 279 -12.04 61.98 30.74
N GLN A 280 -11.53 63.03 30.09
CA GLN A 280 -12.07 64.40 30.18
C GLN A 280 -13.29 64.63 29.26
N ILE A 281 -13.47 63.78 28.22
CA ILE A 281 -14.61 63.90 27.29
C ILE A 281 -15.95 63.73 28.00
N PRO A 282 -16.18 62.68 28.84
CA PRO A 282 -17.42 62.56 29.61
C PRO A 282 -17.69 63.76 30.52
N GLU A 283 -16.64 64.33 31.13
CA GLU A 283 -16.79 65.49 32.01
C GLU A 283 -17.24 66.73 31.21
N SER A 284 -16.64 66.94 30.04
CA SER A 284 -17.02 68.02 29.13
C SER A 284 -18.42 67.80 28.53
N MET A 285 -18.81 66.56 28.24
CA MET A 285 -20.17 66.22 27.82
C MET A 285 -21.20 66.44 28.93
N SER A 286 -20.83 66.19 30.20
CA SER A 286 -21.69 66.52 31.34
C SER A 286 -21.93 68.03 31.44
N ARG A 287 -20.86 68.85 31.35
CA ARG A 287 -20.99 70.32 31.35
C ARG A 287 -21.78 70.83 30.14
N LEU A 288 -21.61 70.21 28.97
CA LEU A 288 -22.41 70.54 27.79
C LEU A 288 -23.89 70.20 28.01
N GLY A 289 -24.19 69.11 28.74
CA GLY A 289 -25.54 68.79 29.21
C GLY A 289 -26.13 69.89 30.08
N ASP A 290 -25.37 70.43 31.02
CA ASP A 290 -25.80 71.58 31.85
C ASP A 290 -26.11 72.81 30.98
N VAL A 291 -25.23 73.13 30.02
CA VAL A 291 -25.45 74.24 29.07
C VAL A 291 -26.70 74.02 28.22
N MET A 292 -26.91 72.80 27.71
CA MET A 292 -28.11 72.45 26.96
C MET A 292 -29.38 72.59 27.81
N SER A 293 -29.33 72.20 29.09
CA SER A 293 -30.45 72.39 30.01
C SER A 293 -30.76 73.87 30.25
N VAL A 294 -29.73 74.71 30.42
CA VAL A 294 -29.90 76.17 30.56
C VAL A 294 -30.45 76.77 29.26
N ASN A 295 -29.95 76.33 28.11
CA ASN A 295 -30.43 76.80 26.82
C ASN A 295 -31.90 76.43 26.60
N GLN A 296 -32.30 75.19 26.92
CA GLN A 296 -33.69 74.78 26.87
C GLN A 296 -34.58 75.66 27.78
N HIS A 297 -34.11 75.96 28.99
CA HIS A 297 -34.80 76.89 29.88
C HIS A 297 -34.91 78.30 29.28
N GLN A 298 -33.87 78.79 28.60
CA GLN A 298 -33.92 80.07 27.89
C GLN A 298 -34.91 80.03 26.72
N ILE A 299 -35.01 78.94 25.97
CA ILE A 299 -36.01 78.75 24.91
C ILE A 299 -37.42 78.80 25.50
N ASP A 300 -37.66 78.12 26.62
CA ASP A 300 -38.96 78.14 27.30
C ASP A 300 -39.32 79.55 27.81
N GLU A 301 -38.32 80.30 28.29
CA GLU A 301 -38.48 81.69 28.72
C GLU A 301 -38.72 82.64 27.52
N LEU A 302 -38.10 82.37 26.38
CA LEU A 302 -38.39 83.05 25.12
C LEU A 302 -39.82 82.77 24.65
N GLY A 303 -40.30 81.54 24.81
CA GLY A 303 -41.71 81.19 24.61
C GLY A 303 -42.64 82.03 25.48
N ARG A 304 -42.32 82.16 26.78
CA ARG A 304 -43.07 83.04 27.71
C ARG A 304 -43.00 84.51 27.31
N HIS A 305 -41.85 85.00 26.83
CA HIS A 305 -41.75 86.36 26.29
C HIS A 305 -42.59 86.54 25.02
N LEU A 306 -42.68 85.54 24.14
CA LEU A 306 -43.53 85.57 22.96
C LEU A 306 -45.02 85.58 23.33
N ASP A 307 -45.42 84.83 24.36
CA ASP A 307 -46.78 84.92 24.92
C ASP A 307 -47.04 86.29 25.56
N ALA A 308 -46.09 86.86 26.29
CA ALA A 308 -46.21 88.23 26.79
C ALA A 308 -46.30 89.26 25.64
N PHE A 309 -45.60 89.03 24.52
CA PHE A 309 -45.72 89.84 23.31
C PHE A 309 -47.10 89.71 22.65
N LYS A 310 -47.68 88.50 22.67
CA LYS A 310 -49.06 88.25 22.25
C LYS A 310 -50.05 89.04 23.12
N ASP A 311 -49.86 89.04 24.43
CA ASP A 311 -50.66 89.85 25.36
C ASP A 311 -50.48 91.37 25.13
N ILE A 312 -49.24 91.82 24.85
CA ILE A 312 -48.96 93.23 24.48
C ILE A 312 -49.69 93.58 23.18
N ARG A 313 -49.66 92.71 22.16
CA ARG A 313 -50.41 92.92 20.92
C ARG A 313 -51.91 93.04 21.21
N ASP A 314 -52.45 92.17 22.04
CA ASP A 314 -53.88 92.17 22.36
C ASP A 314 -54.27 93.44 23.13
N LYS A 315 -53.47 93.89 24.10
CA LYS A 315 -53.63 95.18 24.79
C LYS A 315 -53.39 96.39 23.88
N ALA A 316 -52.47 96.30 22.92
CA ALA A 316 -52.22 97.36 21.95
C ALA A 316 -53.43 97.54 21.01
N VAL A 317 -54.09 96.44 20.62
CA VAL A 317 -55.36 96.47 19.87
C VAL A 317 -56.48 97.10 20.70
N GLU A 318 -56.53 96.86 22.01
CA GLU A 318 -57.45 97.56 22.93
C GLU A 318 -57.12 99.05 23.15
N ALA A 319 -55.87 99.48 22.93
CA ALA A 319 -55.43 100.88 23.10
C ALA A 319 -55.62 101.76 21.84
N VAL A 320 -55.84 101.18 20.66
CA VAL A 320 -56.11 101.91 19.40
C VAL A 320 -57.29 102.90 19.49
N PRO A 321 -58.40 102.62 20.18
CA PRO A 321 -59.48 103.58 20.40
C PRO A 321 -59.06 104.81 21.23
N GLN A 322 -58.10 104.65 22.16
CA GLN A 322 -57.58 105.74 23.00
C GLN A 322 -56.61 106.66 22.24
N LEU A 323 -55.86 106.13 21.27
CA LEU A 323 -55.00 106.92 20.37
C LEU A 323 -55.80 107.79 19.39
N ARG A 324 -57.00 107.34 19.00
CA ARG A 324 -57.90 108.11 18.13
C ARG A 324 -58.40 109.41 18.78
N GLU A 325 -58.42 109.45 20.11
CA GLU A 325 -58.79 110.64 20.91
C GLU A 325 -57.65 111.67 20.95
N GLN A 326 -56.38 111.26 21.03
CA GLN A 326 -55.23 112.18 21.03
C GLN A 326 -54.83 112.69 19.63
N ILE A 327 -55.01 111.89 18.58
CA ILE A 327 -54.67 112.29 17.20
C ILE A 327 -55.58 113.45 16.70
N GLY A 328 -56.77 113.63 17.28
CA GLY A 328 -57.63 114.77 16.99
C GLY A 328 -57.01 116.14 17.32
N LEU A 329 -56.01 116.19 18.20
CA LEU A 329 -55.37 117.44 18.64
C LEU A 329 -54.14 117.85 17.81
N THR A 330 -53.66 117.04 16.87
CA THR A 330 -52.38 117.28 16.16
C THR A 330 -52.52 117.49 14.64
N VAL A 331 -53.74 117.42 14.09
CA VAL A 331 -54.03 117.50 12.65
C VAL A 331 -53.95 118.92 12.07
N GLU A 332 -53.60 119.94 12.86
CA GLU A 332 -53.63 121.33 12.39
C GLU A 332 -52.33 121.84 11.70
N SER A 333 -51.26 121.04 11.52
CA SER A 333 -49.93 121.59 11.16
C SER A 333 -49.09 120.89 10.06
N VAL A 334 -49.60 120.60 8.85
CA VAL A 334 -48.76 120.13 7.69
C VAL A 334 -49.39 120.52 6.34
N ASP A 335 -48.62 121.07 5.35
CA ASP A 335 -49.02 120.97 3.91
C ASP A 335 -47.91 121.18 2.81
N GLY A 336 -46.85 121.97 2.98
CA GLY A 336 -46.12 122.50 1.79
C GLY A 336 -44.95 121.73 1.12
N ALA A 337 -44.16 120.92 1.82
CA ALA A 337 -42.77 120.65 1.36
C ALA A 337 -42.55 119.41 0.45
N SER A 338 -43.57 118.63 0.12
CA SER A 338 -43.41 117.24 -0.35
C SER A 338 -43.08 117.04 -1.85
N LYS A 339 -43.33 118.00 -2.75
CA LYS A 339 -43.49 117.64 -4.17
C LYS A 339 -42.22 117.44 -5.01
N LEU A 340 -41.10 118.12 -4.74
CA LEU A 340 -39.96 118.15 -5.69
C LEU A 340 -38.95 116.99 -5.54
N LEU A 341 -38.92 116.30 -4.40
CA LEU A 341 -37.96 115.20 -4.15
C LEU A 341 -38.38 113.87 -4.79
N VAL A 342 -39.66 113.72 -5.11
CA VAL A 342 -40.26 112.45 -5.54
C VAL A 342 -39.82 112.04 -6.94
N GLU A 343 -39.58 112.99 -7.84
CA GLU A 343 -39.39 112.70 -9.26
C GLU A 343 -37.98 112.16 -9.59
N GLY A 344 -36.94 112.65 -8.92
CA GLY A 344 -35.54 112.22 -9.17
C GLY A 344 -35.21 110.83 -8.61
N ILE A 345 -35.83 110.45 -7.49
CA ILE A 345 -35.64 109.14 -6.85
C ILE A 345 -36.33 108.03 -7.65
N ALA A 346 -37.50 108.31 -8.25
CA ALA A 346 -38.30 107.31 -8.96
C ALA A 346 -37.53 106.64 -10.11
N LYS A 347 -36.82 107.41 -10.94
CA LYS A 347 -36.21 106.91 -12.18
C LYS A 347 -34.96 106.05 -11.96
N ALA A 348 -34.14 106.41 -10.97
CA ALA A 348 -32.97 105.60 -10.60
C ALA A 348 -33.39 104.29 -9.89
N SER A 349 -34.45 104.35 -9.07
CA SER A 349 -35.00 103.18 -8.39
C SER A 349 -35.52 102.13 -9.36
N GLU A 350 -36.15 102.55 -10.46
CA GLU A 350 -36.73 101.64 -11.46
C GLU A 350 -35.66 100.79 -12.19
N THR A 351 -34.53 101.40 -12.57
CA THR A 351 -33.45 100.68 -13.26
C THR A 351 -32.71 99.72 -12.32
N LEU A 352 -32.45 100.16 -11.09
CA LEU A 352 -31.82 99.34 -10.05
C LEU A 352 -32.70 98.15 -9.66
N GLN A 353 -34.01 98.37 -9.54
CA GLN A 353 -34.99 97.33 -9.24
C GLN A 353 -35.04 96.26 -10.34
N THR A 354 -34.95 96.66 -11.61
CA THR A 354 -34.99 95.72 -12.73
C THR A 354 -33.75 94.82 -12.76
N SER A 355 -32.55 95.38 -12.62
CA SER A 355 -31.30 94.59 -12.63
C SER A 355 -31.14 93.69 -11.39
N ILE A 356 -31.56 94.17 -10.21
CA ILE A 356 -31.56 93.36 -8.98
C ILE A 356 -32.57 92.21 -9.12
N SER A 357 -33.77 92.47 -9.66
CA SER A 357 -34.77 91.43 -9.86
C SER A 357 -34.29 90.35 -10.83
N GLN A 358 -33.65 90.73 -11.93
CA GLN A 358 -33.13 89.78 -12.91
C GLN A 358 -32.00 88.91 -12.32
N SER A 359 -31.06 89.53 -11.60
CA SER A 359 -29.96 88.80 -10.94
C SER A 359 -30.46 87.86 -9.83
N ALA A 360 -31.50 88.27 -9.10
CA ALA A 360 -32.12 87.43 -8.08
C ALA A 360 -32.79 86.18 -8.67
N ILE A 361 -33.45 86.32 -9.84
CA ILE A 361 -34.07 85.20 -10.55
C ILE A 361 -32.99 84.21 -11.05
N GLU A 362 -31.94 84.71 -11.71
CA GLU A 362 -30.85 83.86 -12.22
C GLU A 362 -30.08 83.14 -11.10
N PHE A 363 -29.88 83.82 -9.97
CA PHE A 363 -29.28 83.22 -8.79
C PHE A 363 -30.19 82.13 -8.18
N GLN A 364 -31.49 82.39 -8.08
CA GLN A 364 -32.46 81.41 -7.57
C GLN A 364 -32.52 80.15 -8.45
N GLU A 365 -32.54 80.30 -9.78
CA GLU A 365 -32.51 79.17 -10.71
C GLU A 365 -31.21 78.36 -10.61
N SER A 366 -30.06 79.05 -10.53
CA SER A 366 -28.76 78.39 -10.37
C SER A 366 -28.66 77.66 -9.02
N ALA A 367 -29.11 78.28 -7.94
CA ALA A 367 -29.15 77.67 -6.61
C ALA A 367 -30.07 76.43 -6.58
N PHE A 368 -31.21 76.49 -7.27
CA PHE A 368 -32.13 75.36 -7.40
C PHE A 368 -31.49 74.21 -8.20
N SER A 369 -30.85 74.50 -9.33
CA SER A 369 -30.14 73.50 -10.15
C SER A 369 -28.97 72.82 -9.41
N VAL A 370 -28.18 73.60 -8.67
CA VAL A 370 -27.09 73.08 -7.81
C VAL A 370 -27.65 72.22 -6.69
N ASN A 371 -28.74 72.63 -6.03
CA ASN A 371 -29.38 71.86 -4.98
C ASN A 371 -29.91 70.52 -5.51
N GLN A 372 -30.57 70.52 -6.67
CA GLN A 372 -31.07 69.30 -7.32
C GLN A 372 -29.92 68.36 -7.71
N SER A 373 -28.81 68.88 -8.21
CA SER A 373 -27.62 68.08 -8.54
C SER A 373 -26.95 67.50 -7.29
N LEU A 374 -26.88 68.27 -6.19
CA LEU A 374 -26.38 67.81 -4.89
C LEU A 374 -27.25 66.70 -4.31
N ILE A 375 -28.58 66.81 -4.41
CA ILE A 375 -29.50 65.75 -3.99
C ILE A 375 -29.27 64.48 -4.82
N GLY A 376 -29.18 64.58 -6.14
CA GLY A 376 -28.91 63.43 -7.00
C GLY A 376 -27.56 62.75 -6.74
N ALA A 377 -26.52 63.54 -6.45
CA ALA A 377 -25.22 63.03 -6.04
C ALA A 377 -25.29 62.36 -4.67
N SER A 378 -26.01 62.94 -3.71
CA SER A 378 -26.22 62.38 -2.36
C SER A 378 -26.94 61.03 -2.43
N ASP A 379 -28.02 60.93 -3.21
CA ASP A 379 -28.76 59.67 -3.40
C ASP A 379 -27.87 58.58 -4.01
N THR A 380 -27.05 58.95 -5.01
CA THR A 380 -26.12 58.00 -5.65
C THR A 380 -25.02 57.55 -4.68
N ILE A 381 -24.48 58.46 -3.88
CA ILE A 381 -23.48 58.13 -2.84
C ILE A 381 -24.09 57.23 -1.78
N GLN A 382 -25.32 57.52 -1.32
CA GLN A 382 -26.00 56.72 -0.32
C GLN A 382 -26.29 55.31 -0.83
N LYS A 383 -26.80 55.19 -2.06
CA LYS A 383 -27.04 53.89 -2.71
C LYS A 383 -25.74 53.08 -2.86
N ASN A 384 -24.67 53.71 -3.34
CA ASN A 384 -23.38 53.04 -3.48
C ASN A 384 -22.78 52.62 -2.13
N ALA A 385 -22.95 53.44 -1.08
CA ALA A 385 -22.50 53.09 0.27
C ALA A 385 -23.28 51.91 0.84
N GLU A 386 -24.59 51.85 0.58
CA GLU A 386 -25.45 50.74 0.98
C GLU A 386 -25.09 49.44 0.22
N GLU A 387 -24.91 49.51 -1.10
CA GLU A 387 -24.46 48.38 -1.92
C GLU A 387 -23.07 47.87 -1.51
N THR A 388 -22.13 48.79 -1.21
CA THR A 388 -20.78 48.42 -0.72
C THR A 388 -20.85 47.76 0.64
N SER A 389 -21.69 48.26 1.55
CA SER A 389 -21.89 47.68 2.88
C SER A 389 -22.44 46.25 2.80
N VAL A 390 -23.43 46.03 1.94
CA VAL A 390 -23.98 44.68 1.67
C VAL A 390 -22.91 43.78 1.08
N SER A 391 -22.20 44.24 0.04
CA SER A 391 -21.15 43.43 -0.60
C SER A 391 -20.00 43.07 0.36
N LEU A 392 -19.59 43.99 1.25
CA LEU A 392 -18.59 43.70 2.28
C LEU A 392 -19.09 42.70 3.33
N LYS A 393 -20.37 42.77 3.68
CA LYS A 393 -20.99 41.81 4.60
C LYS A 393 -21.03 40.42 3.98
N ASP A 394 -21.49 40.31 2.73
CA ASP A 394 -21.54 39.04 2.00
C ASP A 394 -20.13 38.44 1.84
N LEU A 395 -19.15 39.26 1.45
CA LEU A 395 -17.74 38.84 1.38
C LEU A 395 -17.23 38.33 2.74
N SER A 396 -17.56 39.03 3.83
CA SER A 396 -17.13 38.62 5.17
C SER A 396 -17.76 37.29 5.59
N GLU A 397 -19.01 37.05 5.23
CA GLU A 397 -19.73 35.81 5.51
C GLU A 397 -19.16 34.64 4.67
N ASP A 398 -18.91 34.86 3.38
CA ASP A 398 -18.27 33.89 2.49
C ASP A 398 -16.84 33.53 2.92
N LEU A 399 -16.06 34.53 3.37
CA LEU A 399 -14.72 34.29 3.92
C LEU A 399 -14.80 33.47 5.22
N ASN A 400 -15.77 33.74 6.09
CA ASN A 400 -15.95 32.97 7.33
C ASN A 400 -16.31 31.51 7.02
N ASN A 401 -17.25 31.31 6.10
CA ASN A 401 -17.67 29.98 5.65
C ASN A 401 -16.52 29.21 5.00
N SER A 402 -15.77 29.88 4.11
CA SER A 402 -14.59 29.30 3.46
C SER A 402 -13.51 28.91 4.47
N PHE A 403 -13.25 29.77 5.47
CA PHE A 403 -12.29 29.47 6.53
C PHE A 403 -12.73 28.28 7.39
N ARG A 404 -14.03 28.20 7.75
CA ARG A 404 -14.58 27.05 8.49
C ARG A 404 -14.42 25.74 7.71
N ASN A 405 -14.72 25.76 6.42
CA ASN A 405 -14.56 24.59 5.55
C ASN A 405 -13.08 24.20 5.42
N LEU A 406 -12.19 25.16 5.21
CA LEU A 406 -10.74 24.92 5.16
C LEU A 406 -10.24 24.26 6.45
N VAL A 407 -10.67 24.73 7.62
CA VAL A 407 -10.30 24.16 8.92
C VAL A 407 -10.85 22.74 9.09
N ALA A 408 -12.07 22.47 8.60
CA ALA A 408 -12.65 21.13 8.62
C ALA A 408 -11.86 20.16 7.73
N ASP A 409 -11.59 20.56 6.48
CA ASP A 409 -10.81 19.76 5.52
C ASP A 409 -9.38 19.52 6.02
N MET A 410 -8.75 20.54 6.61
CA MET A 410 -7.39 20.41 7.18
C MET A 410 -7.37 19.44 8.36
N ASN A 411 -8.40 19.45 9.21
CA ASN A 411 -8.51 18.48 10.31
C ASN A 411 -8.74 17.06 9.80
N GLU A 412 -9.55 16.89 8.76
CA GLU A 412 -9.79 15.59 8.14
C GLU A 412 -8.52 15.05 7.45
N GLN A 413 -7.81 15.89 6.70
CA GLN A 413 -6.51 15.54 6.14
C GLN A 413 -5.48 15.18 7.22
N ASN A 414 -5.39 15.96 8.29
CA ASN A 414 -4.48 15.65 9.40
C ASN A 414 -4.78 14.28 10.02
N LYS A 415 -6.06 13.93 10.17
CA LYS A 415 -6.46 12.60 10.65
C LYS A 415 -6.03 11.51 9.68
N SER A 416 -6.30 11.69 8.39
CA SER A 416 -5.89 10.73 7.35
C SER A 416 -4.37 10.55 7.29
N ILE A 417 -3.59 11.63 7.43
CA ILE A 417 -2.13 11.58 7.48
C ILE A 417 -1.68 10.82 8.73
N SER A 418 -2.30 11.08 9.87
CA SER A 418 -1.97 10.38 11.13
C SER A 418 -2.25 8.88 11.04
N ASP A 419 -3.38 8.50 10.43
CA ASP A 419 -3.74 7.11 10.19
C ASP A 419 -2.75 6.44 9.22
N ALA A 420 -2.40 7.10 8.11
CA ALA A 420 -1.41 6.60 7.14
C ALA A 420 -0.01 6.44 7.74
N LEU A 421 0.43 7.39 8.58
CA LEU A 421 1.70 7.30 9.31
C LEU A 421 1.69 6.15 10.31
N ARG A 422 0.57 5.94 11.01
CA ARG A 422 0.42 4.83 11.97
C ARG A 422 0.41 3.47 11.28
N GLU A 423 -0.23 3.36 10.12
CA GLU A 423 -0.25 2.15 9.30
C GLU A 423 1.13 1.86 8.70
N SER A 424 1.79 2.88 8.14
CA SER A 424 3.17 2.75 7.65
C SER A 424 4.14 2.37 8.78
N GLY A 425 3.98 2.95 9.96
CA GLY A 425 4.76 2.60 11.15
C GLY A 425 4.59 1.13 11.54
N LYS A 426 3.37 0.59 11.49
CA LYS A 426 3.13 -0.85 11.69
C LYS A 426 3.79 -1.70 10.61
N ALA A 427 3.62 -1.33 9.33
CA ALA A 427 4.22 -2.07 8.22
C ALA A 427 5.75 -2.15 8.33
N VAL A 428 6.40 -1.06 8.73
CA VAL A 428 7.86 -1.03 8.98
C VAL A 428 8.25 -1.96 10.13
N VAL A 429 7.50 -1.97 11.23
CA VAL A 429 7.76 -2.87 12.37
C VAL A 429 7.55 -4.33 12.00
N ASP A 430 6.50 -4.63 11.24
CA ASP A 430 6.20 -5.98 10.77
C ASP A 430 7.27 -6.47 9.79
N GLU A 431 7.69 -5.63 8.85
CA GLU A 431 8.76 -5.96 7.90
C GLU A 431 10.12 -6.11 8.60
N ALA A 432 10.43 -5.26 9.57
CA ALA A 432 11.63 -5.40 10.39
C ALA A 432 11.61 -6.73 11.19
N SER A 433 10.45 -7.13 11.69
CA SER A 433 10.27 -8.41 12.40
C SER A 433 10.47 -9.60 11.47
N ARG A 434 9.88 -9.57 10.26
CA ARG A 434 10.07 -10.61 9.23
C ARG A 434 11.50 -10.70 8.76
N SER A 435 12.15 -9.56 8.54
CA SER A 435 13.56 -9.50 8.16
C SER A 435 14.45 -10.13 9.24
N ARG A 436 14.16 -9.87 10.52
CA ARG A 436 14.85 -10.49 11.65
C ARG A 436 14.67 -12.01 11.66
N GLU A 437 13.44 -12.51 11.49
CA GLU A 437 13.16 -13.95 11.45
C GLU A 437 13.84 -14.63 10.25
N SER A 438 13.81 -14.01 9.07
CA SER A 438 14.50 -14.50 7.87
C SER A 438 16.02 -14.53 8.06
N PHE A 439 16.57 -13.51 8.71
CA PHE A 439 18.00 -13.45 9.01
C PHE A 439 18.42 -14.51 10.04
N GLU A 440 17.63 -14.72 11.10
CA GLU A 440 17.86 -15.81 12.06
C GLU A 440 17.78 -17.18 11.38
N ALA A 441 16.79 -17.42 10.52
CA ALA A 441 16.68 -18.64 9.74
C ALA A 441 17.86 -18.83 8.77
N GLY A 442 18.31 -17.75 8.13
CA GLY A 442 19.48 -17.74 7.25
C GLY A 442 20.77 -18.07 8.00
N LEU A 443 20.96 -17.52 9.19
CA LEU A 443 22.10 -17.85 10.07
C LEU A 443 22.07 -19.31 10.51
N GLU A 444 20.91 -19.84 10.87
CA GLU A 444 20.76 -21.24 11.25
C GLU A 444 21.05 -22.18 10.08
N SER A 445 20.57 -21.85 8.87
CA SER A 445 20.89 -22.58 7.64
C SER A 445 22.38 -22.53 7.33
N MET A 446 23.01 -21.35 7.44
CA MET A 446 24.45 -21.18 7.24
C MET A 446 25.25 -22.00 8.25
N ARG A 447 24.85 -22.01 9.53
CA ARG A 447 25.48 -22.81 10.57
C ARG A 447 25.42 -24.30 10.24
N ASN A 448 24.27 -24.78 9.77
CA ASN A 448 24.08 -26.17 9.40
C ASN A 448 24.89 -26.55 8.14
N GLN A 449 24.96 -25.67 7.14
CA GLN A 449 25.85 -25.86 5.99
C GLN A 449 27.32 -25.89 6.38
N LEU A 450 27.76 -24.98 7.25
CA LEU A 450 29.14 -24.95 7.76
C LEU A 450 29.49 -26.23 8.50
N ALA A 451 28.60 -26.72 9.36
CA ALA A 451 28.77 -27.98 10.06
C ALA A 451 28.90 -29.16 9.09
N ASN A 452 28.03 -29.23 8.06
CA ASN A 452 28.08 -30.28 7.05
C ASN A 452 29.35 -30.20 6.17
N SER A 453 29.78 -29.00 5.78
CA SER A 453 31.02 -28.81 5.02
C SER A 453 32.26 -29.18 5.84
N LEU A 454 32.30 -28.83 7.14
CA LEU A 454 33.38 -29.24 8.03
C LEU A 454 33.42 -30.76 8.22
N GLN A 455 32.27 -31.41 8.35
CA GLN A 455 32.15 -32.87 8.41
C GLN A 455 32.70 -33.52 7.13
N GLN A 456 32.26 -33.06 5.95
CA GLN A 456 32.76 -33.57 4.67
C GLN A 456 34.26 -33.35 4.51
N MET A 457 34.77 -32.18 4.90
CA MET A 457 36.20 -31.88 4.82
C MET A 457 37.01 -32.80 5.74
N ALA A 458 36.52 -33.09 6.95
CA ALA A 458 37.15 -34.02 7.88
C ALA A 458 37.18 -35.45 7.33
N GLU A 459 36.08 -35.93 6.73
CA GLU A 459 36.02 -37.25 6.08
C GLU A 459 36.97 -37.33 4.88
N GLN A 460 37.00 -36.29 4.05
CA GLN A 460 37.87 -36.22 2.89
C GLN A 460 39.35 -36.19 3.30
N GLN A 461 39.68 -35.43 4.35
CA GLN A 461 41.03 -35.37 4.91
C GLN A 461 41.44 -36.71 5.54
N ALA A 462 40.54 -37.39 6.25
CA ALA A 462 40.79 -38.74 6.78
C ALA A 462 41.08 -39.74 5.65
N SER A 463 40.28 -39.71 4.58
CA SER A 463 40.51 -40.54 3.38
C SER A 463 41.85 -40.22 2.71
N GLN A 464 42.24 -38.95 2.64
CA GLN A 464 43.52 -38.53 2.06
C GLN A 464 44.71 -39.01 2.90
N VAL A 465 44.61 -38.91 4.22
CA VAL A 465 45.61 -39.44 5.16
C VAL A 465 45.72 -40.96 5.02
N GLN A 466 44.61 -41.68 4.85
CA GLN A 466 44.63 -43.12 4.61
C GLN A 466 45.29 -43.48 3.28
N GLY A 467 45.06 -42.68 2.22
CA GLY A 467 45.76 -42.80 0.95
C GLY A 467 47.27 -42.54 1.05
N LEU A 468 47.67 -41.53 1.83
CA LEU A 468 49.08 -41.23 2.12
C LEU A 468 49.76 -42.38 2.88
N ILE A 469 49.08 -42.96 3.87
CA ILE A 469 49.59 -44.12 4.62
C ILE A 469 49.76 -45.33 3.70
N ALA A 470 48.79 -45.57 2.80
CA ALA A 470 48.88 -46.65 1.81
C ALA A 470 50.06 -46.44 0.84
N GLY A 471 50.22 -45.22 0.31
CA GLY A 471 51.34 -44.88 -0.57
C GLY A 471 52.70 -44.96 0.14
N LEU A 472 52.77 -44.55 1.41
CA LEU A 472 53.96 -44.73 2.25
C LEU A 472 54.31 -46.20 2.46
N LYS A 473 53.30 -47.05 2.69
CA LYS A 473 53.50 -48.50 2.83
C LYS A 473 54.05 -49.11 1.55
N GLU A 474 53.47 -48.76 0.40
CA GLU A 474 53.92 -49.25 -0.91
C GLU A 474 55.35 -48.78 -1.25
N SER A 475 55.66 -47.52 -0.95
CA SER A 475 57.01 -46.96 -1.11
C SER A 475 58.03 -47.65 -0.18
N MET A 476 57.65 -47.93 1.07
CA MET A 476 58.48 -48.72 1.99
C MET A 476 58.70 -50.15 1.49
N GLU A 477 57.66 -50.83 0.98
CA GLU A 477 57.78 -52.18 0.43
C GLU A 477 58.71 -52.20 -0.79
N GLN A 478 58.60 -51.21 -1.69
CA GLN A 478 59.53 -51.08 -2.82
C GLN A 478 60.97 -50.79 -2.37
N ALA A 479 61.16 -49.88 -1.41
CA ALA A 479 62.48 -49.59 -0.87
C ALA A 479 63.10 -50.82 -0.20
N LEU A 480 62.29 -51.62 0.53
CA LEU A 480 62.73 -52.85 1.17
C LEU A 480 63.08 -53.95 0.15
N ARG A 481 62.28 -54.11 -0.91
CA ARG A 481 62.60 -55.04 -2.01
C ARG A 481 63.89 -54.65 -2.71
N LYS A 482 64.05 -53.38 -3.07
CA LYS A 482 65.27 -52.86 -3.71
C LYS A 482 66.51 -53.00 -2.82
N SER A 483 66.33 -52.79 -1.51
CA SER A 483 67.38 -53.02 -0.51
C SER A 483 67.75 -54.51 -0.44
N THR A 484 66.76 -55.40 -0.45
CA THR A 484 66.97 -56.86 -0.44
C THR A 484 67.71 -57.33 -1.69
N GLU A 485 67.31 -56.86 -2.88
CA GLU A 485 68.00 -57.13 -4.15
C GLU A 485 69.45 -56.61 -4.13
N SER A 486 69.67 -55.42 -3.57
CA SER A 486 71.02 -54.85 -3.45
C SER A 486 71.89 -55.61 -2.44
N VAL A 487 71.30 -56.12 -1.35
CA VAL A 487 71.99 -56.95 -0.37
C VAL A 487 72.35 -58.31 -0.97
N GLU A 488 71.44 -58.93 -1.73
CA GLU A 488 71.68 -60.18 -2.44
C GLU A 488 72.84 -60.04 -3.44
N GLY A 489 72.84 -58.98 -4.26
CA GLY A 489 73.97 -58.68 -5.14
C GLY A 489 75.27 -58.36 -4.39
N SER A 490 75.19 -57.74 -3.20
CA SER A 490 76.36 -57.49 -2.36
C SER A 490 76.94 -58.78 -1.77
N VAL A 491 76.08 -59.75 -1.43
CA VAL A 491 76.50 -61.08 -0.96
C VAL A 491 77.15 -61.87 -2.08
N GLU A 492 76.62 -61.81 -3.30
CA GLU A 492 77.20 -62.47 -4.48
C GLU A 492 78.61 -61.93 -4.82
N ILE A 493 78.78 -60.60 -4.82
CA ILE A 493 80.10 -59.96 -5.00
C ILE A 493 81.07 -60.36 -3.87
N LEU A 494 80.57 -60.45 -2.63
CA LEU A 494 81.38 -60.81 -1.48
C LEU A 494 81.81 -62.28 -1.51
N ASP A 495 80.95 -63.17 -1.99
CA ASP A 495 81.25 -64.59 -2.18
C ASP A 495 82.32 -64.77 -3.29
N GLU A 496 82.17 -64.04 -4.41
CA GLU A 496 83.16 -64.03 -5.49
C GLU A 496 84.53 -63.49 -5.01
N ALA A 497 84.52 -62.40 -4.24
CA ALA A 497 85.72 -61.84 -3.63
C ALA A 497 86.35 -62.79 -2.60
N MET A 498 85.55 -63.47 -1.77
CA MET A 498 86.04 -64.48 -0.84
C MET A 498 86.65 -65.67 -1.56
N GLN A 499 86.05 -66.12 -2.67
CA GLN A 499 86.57 -67.23 -3.45
C GLN A 499 87.90 -66.89 -4.13
N ILE A 500 88.05 -65.65 -4.61
CA ILE A 500 89.33 -65.11 -5.10
C ILE A 500 90.37 -65.10 -3.98
N GLU A 501 90.02 -64.62 -2.78
CA GLU A 501 90.96 -64.53 -1.67
C GLU A 501 91.33 -65.91 -1.10
N ILE A 502 90.39 -66.86 -1.04
CA ILE A 502 90.68 -68.26 -0.67
C ILE A 502 91.64 -68.89 -1.68
N ASN A 503 91.42 -68.71 -2.98
CA ASN A 503 92.33 -69.23 -4.00
C ASN A 503 93.73 -68.61 -3.90
N ARG A 504 93.81 -67.29 -3.67
CA ARG A 504 95.07 -66.57 -3.46
C ARG A 504 95.78 -67.04 -2.19
N ALA A 505 95.05 -67.23 -1.09
CA ALA A 505 95.59 -67.76 0.16
C ALA A 505 96.09 -69.20 0.00
N MET A 506 95.35 -70.05 -0.72
CA MET A 506 95.76 -71.42 -1.06
C MET A 506 97.01 -71.45 -1.94
N GLU A 507 97.13 -70.52 -2.90
CA GLU A 507 98.32 -70.40 -3.74
C GLU A 507 99.54 -69.91 -2.94
N GLN A 508 99.35 -68.95 -2.03
CA GLN A 508 100.40 -68.50 -1.10
C GLN A 508 100.79 -69.60 -0.11
N MET A 509 99.83 -70.34 0.44
CA MET A 509 100.10 -71.50 1.28
C MET A 509 100.84 -72.59 0.50
N GLY A 510 100.48 -72.85 -0.75
CA GLY A 510 101.19 -73.80 -1.63
C GLY A 510 102.63 -73.37 -1.90
N LYS A 511 102.88 -72.08 -2.17
CA LYS A 511 104.24 -71.52 -2.30
C LYS A 511 105.02 -71.61 -0.99
N ALA A 512 104.39 -71.33 0.14
CA ALA A 512 105.01 -71.44 1.47
C ALA A 512 105.32 -72.90 1.82
N LEU A 513 104.42 -73.85 1.55
CA LEU A 513 104.65 -75.28 1.77
C LEU A 513 105.77 -75.81 0.88
N THR A 514 105.82 -75.39 -0.38
CA THR A 514 106.89 -75.75 -1.31
C THR A 514 108.24 -75.21 -0.82
N SER A 515 108.27 -73.96 -0.35
CA SER A 515 109.45 -73.34 0.25
C SER A 515 109.91 -74.06 1.53
N ILE A 516 108.99 -74.39 2.44
CA ILE A 516 109.28 -75.14 3.67
C ILE A 516 109.78 -76.55 3.34
N THR A 517 109.14 -77.25 2.40
CA THR A 517 109.54 -78.61 2.01
C THR A 517 110.91 -78.60 1.32
N GLY A 518 111.18 -77.60 0.47
CA GLY A 518 112.49 -77.38 -0.14
C GLY A 518 113.56 -77.16 0.92
N LYS A 519 113.33 -76.24 1.87
CA LYS A 519 114.25 -75.96 2.97
C LYS A 519 114.45 -77.16 3.90
N PHE A 520 113.40 -77.92 4.19
CA PHE A 520 113.49 -79.13 5.00
C PHE A 520 114.31 -80.20 4.29
N THR A 521 114.18 -80.33 2.97
CA THR A 521 114.99 -81.28 2.17
C THR A 521 116.46 -80.88 2.16
N GLU A 522 116.76 -79.59 1.97
CA GLU A 522 118.12 -79.05 2.08
C GLU A 522 118.73 -79.26 3.48
N ASP A 523 117.98 -78.95 4.53
CA ASP A 523 118.41 -79.10 5.93
C ASP A 523 118.63 -80.59 6.27
N TYR A 524 117.75 -81.49 5.83
CA TYR A 524 117.90 -82.94 6.04
C TYR A 524 119.10 -83.50 5.27
N GLN A 525 119.33 -83.04 4.04
CA GLN A 525 120.47 -83.45 3.23
C GLN A 525 121.79 -82.93 3.81
N SER A 526 121.79 -81.71 4.34
CA SER A 526 122.91 -81.15 5.11
C SER A 526 123.20 -81.97 6.38
N LEU A 527 122.16 -82.34 7.14
CA LEU A 527 122.30 -83.16 8.35
C LEU A 527 122.84 -84.57 8.05
N VAL A 528 122.35 -85.22 7.00
CA VAL A 528 122.82 -86.55 6.56
C VAL A 528 124.29 -86.48 6.12
N ASN A 529 124.67 -85.45 5.36
CA ASN A 529 126.06 -85.22 4.97
C ASN A 529 126.97 -85.00 6.20
N GLN A 530 126.51 -84.23 7.20
CA GLN A 530 127.25 -84.04 8.46
C GLN A 530 127.36 -85.35 9.27
N MET A 531 126.30 -86.17 9.33
CA MET A 531 126.35 -87.49 9.97
C MET A 531 127.31 -88.44 9.24
N GLU A 532 127.34 -88.43 7.90
CA GLU A 532 128.30 -89.21 7.11
C GLU A 532 129.75 -88.75 7.38
N GLN A 533 129.96 -87.44 7.53
CA GLN A 533 131.28 -86.88 7.87
C GLN A 533 131.78 -87.33 9.25
N VAL A 534 130.89 -87.41 10.24
CA VAL A 534 131.21 -87.91 11.60
C VAL A 534 131.45 -89.42 11.62
N LEU A 535 130.72 -90.19 10.80
CA LEU A 535 130.94 -91.64 10.68
C LEU A 535 132.27 -91.97 9.99
N ARG A 536 132.69 -91.18 8.98
CA ARG A 536 133.97 -91.38 8.29
C ARG A 536 135.20 -91.00 9.12
N THR A 537 135.06 -90.15 10.14
CA THR A 537 136.19 -89.75 11.02
C THR A 537 136.40 -90.68 12.22
N ARG A 538 135.53 -91.69 12.44
CA ARG A 538 135.63 -92.60 13.60
C ARG A 538 136.21 -94.00 13.30
N VAL A 539 136.74 -94.25 12.09
CA VAL A 539 137.30 -95.56 11.68
C VAL A 539 138.70 -95.42 11.03
N ALA A 540 139.55 -94.51 11.52
CA ALA A 540 140.97 -94.49 11.16
C ALA A 540 141.83 -94.15 12.39
#